data_AF-A0A225DZI0-F1
#
_entry.id   AF-A0A225DZI0-F1
#
_cell.length_a   1.000
_cell.length_b   1.000
_cell.length_c   1.000
_cell.angle_alpha   90.00
_cell.angle_beta   90.00
_cell.angle_gamma   90.00
#
_symmetry.space_group_name_H-M   'P 1'
#
loop_
_entity.id
_entity.type
_entity.pdbx_description
1 polymer ?
#
loop_
_entity_poly.entity_id
_entity_poly.type
_entity_poly.pdbx_seq_one_letter_code
_entity_poly.pdbx_strand_id
1 'polypeptide(L)'
;MVVVGAGKFGDKAITDRPTAEADARALYDLLSDPKYLTSPDRVILLTATDDEKRHSKKATRENIIKALNEALKKTGKDDLILFAFFGRGASVGDKTCLFTSETEFKERAKTGLLGSDLEPDLKAAKDRKLCLLLDVAFKGFDPGKEAIAEPSLRDVLSAVFGGEDRDEQPTPPDKFVMLSSIPSHPPLSKGGHGLFATSVIEALKGAADTDGYEPDGLVTVGELVKYVEKEVTDQTRAIGKTPKRKRPSRSSSGKS
;
A
#
# COMPACT_ATOMS: atom_id res chain seq x y z
N MET A 1 -11.65 -7.93 -5.15
CA MET A 1 -10.72 -6.95 -4.55
C MET A 1 -10.10 -7.54 -3.30
N VAL A 2 -8.82 -7.27 -3.07
CA VAL A 2 -8.09 -7.71 -1.88
C VAL A 2 -7.50 -6.48 -1.21
N VAL A 3 -7.83 -6.26 0.06
CA VAL A 3 -7.38 -5.11 0.84
C VAL A 3 -6.66 -5.62 2.08
N VAL A 4 -5.39 -5.23 2.24
CA VAL A 4 -4.51 -5.72 3.31
C VAL A 4 -4.05 -4.55 4.17
N GLY A 5 -4.30 -4.62 5.47
CA GLY A 5 -3.76 -3.72 6.49
C GLY A 5 -2.87 -4.46 7.48
N ALA A 6 -1.55 -4.41 7.27
CA ALA A 6 -0.58 -4.98 8.20
C ALA A 6 -0.03 -3.89 9.13
N GLY A 7 -0.76 -3.63 10.21
CA GLY A 7 -0.44 -2.56 11.18
C GLY A 7 0.08 -3.03 12.53
N LYS A 8 0.02 -4.33 12.82
CA LYS A 8 0.57 -4.94 14.04
C LYS A 8 1.43 -6.15 13.70
N PHE A 9 2.44 -6.40 14.51
CA PHE A 9 3.42 -7.44 14.28
C PHE A 9 3.66 -8.26 15.53
N GLY A 10 3.83 -9.59 15.37
CA GLY A 10 4.23 -10.46 16.47
C GLY A 10 5.68 -10.22 16.91
N ASP A 11 6.55 -9.83 15.98
CA ASP A 11 7.94 -9.51 16.26
C ASP A 11 8.08 -8.09 16.82
N LYS A 12 8.63 -7.99 18.03
CA LYS A 12 8.89 -6.72 18.73
C LYS A 12 9.95 -5.85 18.04
N ALA A 13 10.76 -6.43 17.16
CA ALA A 13 11.70 -5.66 16.35
C ALA A 13 10.97 -4.77 15.33
N ILE A 14 9.70 -5.05 15.01
CA ILE A 14 8.91 -4.25 14.07
C ILE A 14 7.97 -3.36 14.86
N THR A 15 8.03 -2.06 14.62
CA THR A 15 7.12 -1.09 15.27
C THR A 15 5.74 -1.17 14.63
N ASP A 16 4.68 -1.11 15.42
CA ASP A 16 3.31 -1.03 14.89
C ASP A 16 3.11 0.18 13.96
N ARG A 17 2.17 0.04 13.02
CA ARG A 17 1.64 1.11 12.17
C ARG A 17 0.10 1.05 12.19
N PRO A 18 -0.55 1.57 13.25
CA PRO A 18 -2.01 1.44 13.40
C PRO A 18 -2.81 2.04 12.24
N THR A 19 -2.29 3.08 11.57
CA THR A 19 -2.95 3.68 10.40
C THR A 19 -3.16 2.66 9.28
N ALA A 20 -2.28 1.67 9.11
CA ALA A 20 -2.41 0.67 8.05
C ALA A 20 -3.71 -0.14 8.15
N GLU A 21 -4.12 -0.52 9.36
CA GLU A 21 -5.40 -1.21 9.54
C GLU A 21 -6.58 -0.26 9.41
N ALA A 22 -6.46 0.98 9.90
CA ALA A 22 -7.49 2.00 9.75
C ALA A 22 -7.76 2.30 8.26
N ASP A 23 -6.69 2.42 7.47
CA ASP A 23 -6.71 2.67 6.03
C ASP A 23 -7.34 1.50 5.27
N ALA A 24 -6.92 0.26 5.58
CA ALA A 24 -7.49 -0.95 4.99
C ALA A 24 -8.99 -1.10 5.29
N ARG A 25 -9.41 -0.85 6.54
CA ARG A 25 -10.82 -0.88 6.95
C ARG A 25 -11.64 0.19 6.21
N ALA A 26 -11.11 1.40 6.09
CA ALA A 26 -11.81 2.49 5.42
C ALA A 26 -11.95 2.25 3.91
N LEU A 27 -10.92 1.71 3.26
CA LEU A 27 -11.01 1.32 1.85
C LEU A 27 -11.96 0.14 1.66
N TYR A 28 -11.94 -0.86 2.56
CA TYR A 28 -12.89 -1.96 2.53
C TYR A 28 -14.34 -1.47 2.64
N ASP A 29 -14.63 -0.57 3.58
CA ASP A 29 -15.96 0.00 3.76
C ASP A 29 -16.43 0.72 2.49
N LEU A 30 -15.54 1.49 1.84
CA LEU A 30 -15.85 2.15 0.57
C LEU A 30 -16.14 1.15 -0.55
N LEU A 31 -15.28 0.16 -0.73
CA LEU A 31 -15.41 -0.84 -1.80
C LEU A 31 -16.57 -1.81 -1.57
N SER A 32 -17.06 -1.92 -0.33
CA SER A 32 -18.21 -2.76 0.04
C SER A 32 -19.52 -1.97 0.12
N ASP A 33 -19.48 -0.66 -0.13
CA ASP A 33 -20.68 0.17 -0.15
C ASP A 33 -21.31 0.11 -1.56
N PRO A 34 -22.57 -0.37 -1.68
CA PRO A 34 -23.26 -0.49 -2.96
C PRO A 34 -23.46 0.85 -3.69
N LYS A 35 -23.29 1.98 -2.98
CA LYS A 35 -23.25 3.31 -3.59
C LYS A 35 -22.06 3.49 -4.54
N TYR A 36 -20.94 2.84 -4.26
CA TYR A 36 -19.69 2.99 -5.02
C TYR A 36 -19.32 1.75 -5.82
N LEU A 37 -19.67 0.54 -5.35
CA LEU A 37 -19.37 -0.70 -6.06
C LEU A 37 -20.52 -1.71 -5.94
N THR A 38 -20.95 -2.26 -7.06
CA THR A 38 -22.11 -3.18 -7.15
C THR A 38 -21.82 -4.62 -6.71
N SER A 39 -20.63 -4.93 -6.18
CA SER A 39 -20.21 -6.30 -5.83
C SER A 39 -19.45 -6.36 -4.48
N PRO A 40 -20.11 -6.00 -3.36
CA PRO A 40 -19.47 -5.95 -2.04
C PRO A 40 -18.99 -7.32 -1.55
N ASP A 41 -19.62 -8.41 -2.00
CA ASP A 41 -19.26 -9.80 -1.72
C ASP A 41 -17.92 -10.23 -2.35
N ARG A 42 -17.35 -9.40 -3.22
CA ARG A 42 -16.05 -9.63 -3.88
C ARG A 42 -14.89 -8.90 -3.21
N VAL A 43 -15.10 -8.22 -2.08
CA VAL A 43 -14.04 -7.55 -1.33
C VAL A 43 -13.57 -8.42 -0.17
N ILE A 44 -12.28 -8.75 -0.13
CA ILE A 44 -11.66 -9.53 0.93
C ILE A 44 -10.77 -8.59 1.76
N LEU A 45 -11.06 -8.46 3.06
CA LEU A 45 -10.24 -7.71 4.01
C LEU A 45 -9.29 -8.65 4.75
N LEU A 46 -8.02 -8.26 4.83
CA LEU A 46 -7.03 -8.88 5.70
C LEU A 46 -6.42 -7.84 6.64
N THR A 47 -6.45 -8.10 7.94
CA THR A 47 -5.87 -7.23 8.98
C THR A 47 -5.01 -8.02 9.95
N ALA A 48 -4.09 -7.36 10.66
CA ALA A 48 -3.26 -8.03 11.65
C ALA A 48 -4.05 -8.36 12.94
N THR A 49 -5.04 -7.53 13.26
CA THR A 49 -6.02 -7.70 14.34
C THR A 49 -7.36 -8.14 13.78
N ASP A 50 -8.07 -8.96 14.56
CA ASP A 50 -9.40 -9.43 14.18
C ASP A 50 -10.40 -8.26 14.13
N ASP A 51 -11.22 -8.24 13.08
CA ASP A 51 -12.32 -7.33 12.87
C ASP A 51 -13.56 -8.14 12.47
N GLU A 52 -14.27 -8.64 13.48
CA GLU A 52 -15.45 -9.49 13.30
C GLU A 52 -16.53 -8.78 12.49
N LYS A 53 -16.69 -7.46 12.66
CA LYS A 53 -17.67 -6.64 11.95
C LYS A 53 -17.48 -6.70 10.43
N ARG A 54 -16.22 -6.76 9.97
CA ARG A 54 -15.86 -6.81 8.55
C ARG A 54 -15.44 -8.21 8.09
N HIS A 55 -15.59 -9.21 8.96
CA HIS A 55 -15.17 -10.59 8.70
C HIS A 55 -13.72 -10.67 8.18
N SER A 56 -12.83 -9.86 8.75
CA SER A 56 -11.43 -9.81 8.30
C SER A 56 -10.75 -11.16 8.49
N LYS A 57 -9.92 -11.56 7.53
CA LYS A 57 -8.95 -12.65 7.72
C LYS A 57 -7.67 -12.09 8.34
N LYS A 58 -6.90 -12.93 9.04
CA LYS A 58 -5.57 -12.52 9.53
C LYS A 58 -4.63 -12.24 8.35
N ALA A 59 -3.92 -11.11 8.37
CA ALA A 59 -2.96 -10.71 7.34
C ALA A 59 -1.65 -11.51 7.45
N THR A 60 -1.72 -12.82 7.22
CA THR A 60 -0.57 -13.73 7.07
C THR A 60 -0.16 -13.81 5.60
N ARG A 61 1.08 -14.22 5.32
CA ARG A 61 1.57 -14.42 3.94
C ARG A 61 0.66 -15.40 3.20
N GLU A 62 0.34 -16.52 3.84
CA GLU A 62 -0.53 -17.55 3.28
C GLU A 62 -1.94 -17.01 2.96
N ASN A 63 -2.57 -16.28 3.89
CA ASN A 63 -3.92 -15.78 3.69
C ASN A 63 -3.98 -14.73 2.58
N ILE A 64 -2.94 -13.91 2.42
CA ILE A 64 -2.87 -12.91 1.34
C ILE A 64 -2.83 -13.59 -0.02
N ILE A 65 -1.96 -14.60 -0.19
CA ILE A 65 -1.86 -15.39 -1.44
C ILE A 65 -3.20 -16.08 -1.71
N LYS A 66 -3.77 -16.73 -0.70
CA LYS A 66 -5.08 -17.38 -0.81
C LYS A 66 -6.19 -16.40 -1.20
N ALA A 67 -6.22 -15.20 -0.63
CA ALA A 67 -7.20 -14.17 -0.96
C ALA A 67 -7.06 -13.68 -2.40
N LEU A 68 -5.83 -13.50 -2.91
CA LEU A 68 -5.59 -13.12 -4.29
C LEU A 68 -6.06 -14.22 -5.25
N ASN A 69 -5.76 -15.49 -4.93
CA ASN A 69 -6.25 -16.64 -5.69
C ASN A 69 -7.79 -16.75 -5.68
N GLU A 70 -8.43 -16.54 -4.53
CA GLU A 70 -9.89 -16.50 -4.40
C GLU A 70 -10.50 -15.36 -5.23
N ALA A 71 -9.90 -14.17 -5.19
CA ALA A 71 -10.34 -13.04 -6.01
C ALA A 71 -10.22 -13.36 -7.51
N LEU A 72 -9.10 -13.97 -7.93
CA LEU A 72 -8.92 -14.40 -9.32
C LEU A 72 -10.01 -15.38 -9.78
N LYS A 73 -10.39 -16.35 -8.95
CA LYS A 73 -11.45 -17.30 -9.32
C LYS A 73 -12.84 -16.66 -9.48
N LYS A 74 -13.10 -15.55 -8.78
CA LYS A 74 -14.40 -14.86 -8.77
C LYS A 74 -14.53 -13.73 -9.79
N THR A 75 -13.42 -13.30 -10.39
CA THR A 75 -13.35 -12.16 -11.30
C THR A 75 -13.36 -12.65 -12.76
N GLY A 76 -14.15 -12.00 -13.62
CA GLY A 76 -14.23 -12.26 -15.06
C GLY A 76 -13.00 -11.80 -15.84
N LYS A 77 -13.02 -11.94 -17.17
CA LYS A 77 -11.90 -11.48 -18.03
C LYS A 77 -11.79 -9.95 -18.04
N ASP A 78 -12.89 -9.22 -18.23
CA ASP A 78 -12.83 -7.75 -18.33
C ASP A 78 -12.94 -7.01 -16.99
N ASP A 79 -13.03 -7.76 -15.88
CA ASP A 79 -13.19 -7.21 -14.55
C ASP A 79 -11.86 -6.68 -13.98
N LEU A 80 -11.97 -5.71 -13.07
CA LEU A 80 -10.83 -5.17 -12.32
C LEU A 80 -10.47 -6.06 -11.12
N ILE A 81 -9.17 -6.31 -10.95
CA ILE A 81 -8.56 -6.78 -9.71
C ILE A 81 -7.84 -5.60 -9.06
N LEU A 82 -8.36 -5.14 -7.94
CA LEU A 82 -7.68 -4.21 -7.05
C LEU A 82 -7.01 -5.00 -5.91
N PHE A 83 -5.71 -4.78 -5.76
CA PHE A 83 -4.92 -5.24 -4.62
C PHE A 83 -4.35 -4.01 -3.89
N ALA A 84 -4.83 -3.76 -2.68
CA ALA A 84 -4.33 -2.68 -1.84
C ALA A 84 -3.56 -3.24 -0.65
N PHE A 85 -2.36 -2.70 -0.40
CA PHE A 85 -1.53 -3.09 0.72
C PHE A 85 -1.07 -1.86 1.50
N PHE A 86 -1.46 -1.80 2.77
CA PHE A 86 -1.03 -0.79 3.73
C PHE A 86 -0.18 -1.46 4.80
N GLY A 87 1.06 -1.01 5.00
CA GLY A 87 1.92 -1.64 5.99
C GLY A 87 3.36 -1.14 6.01
N ARG A 88 4.27 -2.05 6.33
CA ARG A 88 5.71 -1.83 6.36
C ARG A 88 6.42 -2.81 5.44
N GLY A 89 7.67 -2.52 5.15
CA GLY A 89 8.55 -3.44 4.43
C GLY A 89 10.02 -3.16 4.72
N ALA A 90 10.88 -4.05 4.24
CA ALA A 90 12.32 -3.87 4.26
C ALA A 90 12.97 -4.62 3.09
N SER A 91 14.24 -4.32 2.83
CA SER A 91 15.04 -5.06 1.86
C SER A 91 15.38 -6.47 2.36
N VAL A 92 15.42 -7.40 1.43
CA VAL A 92 15.93 -8.77 1.59
C VAL A 92 16.93 -9.00 0.46
N GLY A 93 18.20 -8.78 0.74
CA GLY A 93 19.21 -8.69 -0.32
C GLY A 93 18.86 -7.56 -1.28
N ASP A 94 18.66 -7.90 -2.54
CA ASP A 94 18.24 -7.03 -3.64
C ASP A 94 16.71 -6.91 -3.82
N LYS A 95 15.93 -7.68 -3.06
CA LYS A 95 14.46 -7.74 -3.15
C LYS A 95 13.78 -6.91 -2.07
N THR A 96 12.48 -6.68 -2.25
CA THR A 96 11.62 -6.06 -1.25
C THR A 96 10.69 -7.07 -0.61
N CYS A 97 10.62 -7.01 0.72
CA CYS A 97 9.70 -7.78 1.52
C CYS A 97 8.64 -6.85 2.12
N LEU A 98 7.36 -7.20 1.92
CA LEU A 98 6.22 -6.60 2.58
C LEU A 98 5.94 -7.35 3.88
N PHE A 99 5.85 -6.61 4.99
CA PHE A 99 5.65 -7.20 6.31
C PHE A 99 4.19 -7.56 6.52
N THR A 100 3.97 -8.83 6.83
CA THR A 100 2.70 -9.42 7.24
C THR A 100 2.63 -9.47 8.78
N SER A 101 1.47 -9.81 9.34
CA SER A 101 1.27 -9.91 10.80
C SER A 101 2.20 -10.92 11.50
N GLU A 102 2.75 -11.87 10.76
CA GLU A 102 3.65 -12.94 11.22
C GLU A 102 5.10 -12.74 10.78
N THR A 103 5.42 -11.62 10.13
CA THR A 103 6.80 -11.37 9.73
C THR A 103 7.71 -11.25 10.95
N GLU A 104 8.80 -12.00 10.92
CA GLU A 104 9.92 -11.87 11.83
C GLU A 104 11.04 -11.13 11.11
N PHE A 105 11.50 -10.00 11.64
CA PHE A 105 12.41 -9.10 10.96
C PHE A 105 13.73 -9.79 10.55
N LYS A 106 14.25 -10.67 11.42
CA LYS A 106 15.50 -11.40 11.15
C LYS A 106 15.31 -12.55 10.15
N GLU A 107 14.11 -13.12 10.07
CA GLU A 107 13.76 -14.20 9.13
C GLU A 107 12.86 -13.70 8.00
N ARG A 108 12.80 -12.39 7.76
CA ARG A 108 11.85 -11.73 6.84
C ARG A 108 11.94 -12.25 5.40
N ALA A 109 13.10 -12.79 5.01
CA ALA A 109 13.29 -13.49 3.75
C ALA A 109 12.39 -14.72 3.57
N LYS A 110 11.95 -15.33 4.67
CA LYS A 110 11.11 -16.54 4.72
C LYS A 110 9.69 -16.24 5.19
N THR A 111 9.55 -15.28 6.12
CA THR A 111 8.29 -15.03 6.85
C THR A 111 7.47 -13.87 6.27
N GLY A 112 8.10 -12.94 5.55
CA GLY A 112 7.38 -11.85 4.91
C GLY A 112 7.00 -12.14 3.47
N LEU A 113 6.18 -11.26 2.89
CA LEU A 113 5.60 -11.42 1.56
C LEU A 113 6.52 -10.79 0.51
N LEU A 114 7.03 -11.60 -0.42
CA LEU A 114 7.92 -11.16 -1.50
C LEU A 114 7.17 -10.96 -2.82
N GLY A 115 7.74 -10.19 -3.75
CA GLY A 115 7.18 -10.07 -5.10
C GLY A 115 6.99 -11.43 -5.80
N SER A 116 7.90 -12.37 -5.58
CA SER A 116 7.82 -13.75 -6.11
C SER A 116 6.64 -14.56 -5.59
N ASP A 117 6.09 -14.18 -4.43
CA ASP A 117 4.91 -14.85 -3.87
C ASP A 117 3.62 -14.40 -4.57
N LEU A 118 3.60 -13.16 -5.05
CA LEU A 118 2.47 -12.55 -5.76
C LEU A 118 2.50 -12.88 -7.25
N GLU A 119 3.70 -13.02 -7.82
CA GLU A 119 3.94 -13.20 -9.25
C GLU A 119 3.07 -14.28 -9.92
N PRO A 120 2.85 -15.49 -9.37
CA PRO A 120 2.03 -16.51 -10.01
C PRO A 120 0.58 -16.05 -10.23
N ASP A 121 -0.01 -15.44 -9.20
CA ASP A 121 -1.38 -14.94 -9.25
C ASP A 121 -1.50 -13.69 -10.14
N LEU A 122 -0.53 -12.77 -10.07
CA LEU A 122 -0.50 -11.58 -10.94
C LEU A 122 -0.30 -11.93 -12.43
N LYS A 123 0.48 -12.98 -12.73
CA LYS A 123 0.59 -13.53 -14.09
C LYS A 123 -0.70 -14.20 -14.55
N ALA A 124 -1.41 -14.90 -13.66
CA ALA A 124 -2.71 -15.48 -13.97
C ALA A 124 -3.78 -14.42 -14.28
N ALA A 125 -3.60 -13.18 -13.80
CA ALA A 125 -4.44 -12.03 -14.10
C ALA A 125 -4.19 -11.39 -15.48
N LYS A 126 -3.37 -11.97 -16.37
CA LYS A 126 -2.91 -11.35 -17.62
C LYS A 126 -4.00 -10.81 -18.55
N ASP A 127 -5.18 -11.43 -18.56
CA ASP A 127 -6.30 -11.06 -19.43
C ASP A 127 -7.30 -10.15 -18.70
N ARG A 128 -6.87 -9.48 -17.62
CA ARG A 128 -7.71 -8.69 -16.71
C ARG A 128 -7.07 -7.35 -16.38
N LYS A 129 -7.92 -6.40 -15.98
CA LYS A 129 -7.46 -5.12 -15.44
C LYS A 129 -6.90 -5.33 -14.04
N LEU A 130 -5.71 -4.81 -13.77
CA LEU A 130 -5.01 -4.96 -12.50
C LEU A 130 -4.61 -3.58 -11.95
N CYS A 131 -5.02 -3.28 -10.73
CA CYS A 131 -4.67 -2.07 -10.01
C CYS A 131 -4.03 -2.44 -8.66
N LEU A 132 -2.79 -2.02 -8.43
CA LEU A 132 -2.13 -2.14 -7.14
C LEU A 132 -2.01 -0.77 -6.48
N LEU A 133 -2.42 -0.70 -5.22
CA LEU A 133 -2.25 0.47 -4.35
C LEU A 133 -1.34 0.08 -3.19
N LEU A 134 -0.11 0.58 -3.18
CA LEU A 134 0.89 0.18 -2.20
C LEU A 134 1.30 1.38 -1.33
N ASP A 135 0.92 1.32 -0.06
CA ASP A 135 1.34 2.26 0.98
C ASP A 135 2.26 1.56 1.98
N VAL A 136 3.56 1.61 1.70
CA VAL A 136 4.58 0.83 2.42
C VAL A 136 5.61 1.76 3.03
N ALA A 137 5.73 1.70 4.35
CA ALA A 137 6.79 2.39 5.08
C ALA A 137 8.02 1.50 5.24
N PHE A 138 9.18 1.97 4.76
CA PHE A 138 10.44 1.21 4.80
C PHE A 138 11.33 1.54 6.00
N LYS A 139 10.70 2.01 7.08
CA LYS A 139 11.31 2.33 8.38
C LYS A 139 10.41 1.79 9.48
N GLY A 140 10.84 1.92 10.74
CA GLY A 140 10.06 1.48 11.90
C GLY A 140 10.30 0.02 12.24
N PHE A 141 11.56 -0.37 12.24
CA PHE A 141 12.06 -1.65 12.73
C PHE A 141 13.44 -1.44 13.35
N ASP A 142 13.87 -2.35 14.22
CA ASP A 142 15.20 -2.40 14.81
C ASP A 142 16.06 -3.45 14.07
N PRO A 143 17.03 -3.02 13.24
CA PRO A 143 17.90 -3.95 12.54
C PRO A 143 19.02 -4.52 13.41
N GLY A 144 19.17 -4.07 14.66
CA GLY A 144 20.33 -4.38 15.49
C GLY A 144 21.62 -3.90 14.81
N LYS A 145 22.53 -4.84 14.49
CA LYS A 145 23.81 -4.55 13.81
C LYS A 145 23.77 -4.70 12.29
N GLU A 146 22.62 -5.09 11.74
CA GLU A 146 22.49 -5.35 10.31
C GLU A 146 22.40 -4.04 9.52
N ALA A 147 23.22 -3.91 8.47
CA ALA A 147 23.07 -2.82 7.51
C ALA A 147 21.92 -3.15 6.56
N ILE A 148 20.86 -2.33 6.59
CA ILE A 148 19.69 -2.51 5.73
C ILE A 148 19.84 -1.63 4.50
N ALA A 149 19.89 -2.26 3.33
CA ALA A 149 19.89 -1.55 2.06
C ALA A 149 18.56 -0.80 1.86
N GLU A 150 18.59 0.31 1.12
CA GLU A 150 17.36 0.96 0.70
C GLU A 150 16.59 0.00 -0.24
N PRO A 151 15.31 -0.29 0.05
CA PRO A 151 14.56 -1.26 -0.72
C PRO A 151 14.25 -0.75 -2.12
N SER A 152 14.28 -1.65 -3.08
CA SER A 152 13.90 -1.41 -4.47
C SER A 152 12.58 -2.10 -4.74
N LEU A 153 11.57 -1.37 -5.18
CA LEU A 153 10.27 -1.95 -5.56
C LEU A 153 10.29 -2.66 -6.93
N ARG A 154 11.47 -2.80 -7.56
CA ARG A 154 11.61 -3.41 -8.87
C ARG A 154 11.06 -4.83 -8.91
N ASP A 155 11.28 -5.65 -7.88
CA ASP A 155 10.79 -7.02 -7.83
C ASP A 155 9.25 -7.09 -7.81
N VAL A 156 8.60 -6.23 -7.02
CA VAL A 156 7.13 -6.11 -6.99
C VAL A 156 6.59 -5.61 -8.33
N LEU A 157 7.24 -4.59 -8.93
CA LEU A 157 6.85 -4.10 -10.25
C LEU A 157 7.08 -5.18 -11.32
N SER A 158 8.17 -5.93 -11.29
CA SER A 158 8.46 -7.04 -12.18
C SER A 158 7.38 -8.12 -12.11
N ALA A 159 6.88 -8.44 -10.92
CA ALA A 159 5.77 -9.37 -10.73
C ALA A 159 4.46 -8.88 -11.39
N VAL A 160 4.21 -7.56 -11.39
CA VAL A 160 3.00 -6.98 -12.00
C VAL A 160 3.09 -6.97 -13.52
N PHE A 161 4.14 -6.40 -14.10
CA PHE A 161 4.21 -6.19 -15.55
C PHE A 161 5.21 -7.07 -16.34
N GLY A 162 5.83 -8.07 -15.71
CA GLY A 162 6.42 -9.22 -16.42
C GLY A 162 7.93 -9.18 -16.74
N GLY A 163 8.80 -9.07 -15.73
CA GLY A 163 10.24 -9.34 -15.87
C GLY A 163 11.16 -8.13 -16.09
N GLU A 164 12.47 -8.36 -15.99
CA GLU A 164 13.55 -7.37 -15.86
C GLU A 164 13.95 -6.67 -17.18
N ASP A 165 13.59 -7.22 -18.34
CA ASP A 165 13.90 -6.66 -19.67
C ASP A 165 12.88 -5.58 -20.11
N ARG A 166 12.56 -4.64 -19.20
CA ARG A 166 11.53 -3.62 -19.43
C ARG A 166 12.02 -2.23 -19.77
N ASP A 167 13.32 -2.02 -19.84
CA ASP A 167 13.88 -0.74 -20.29
C ASP A 167 13.41 -0.37 -21.73
N GLU A 168 12.85 -1.34 -22.48
CA GLU A 168 12.39 -1.16 -23.87
C GLU A 168 10.89 -1.49 -24.12
N GLN A 169 10.12 -1.97 -23.14
CA GLN A 169 8.72 -2.36 -23.37
C GLN A 169 7.71 -1.39 -22.73
N PRO A 170 6.66 -0.96 -23.46
CA PRO A 170 5.63 -0.10 -22.91
C PRO A 170 4.85 -0.84 -21.80
N THR A 171 4.49 -0.11 -20.75
CA THR A 171 3.64 -0.63 -19.67
C THR A 171 2.33 -1.15 -20.25
N PRO A 172 1.90 -2.40 -19.93
CA PRO A 172 0.62 -2.92 -20.36
C PRO A 172 -0.54 -1.98 -19.97
N PRO A 173 -1.45 -1.65 -20.90
CA PRO A 173 -2.49 -0.63 -20.66
C PRO A 173 -3.49 -1.02 -19.56
N ASP A 174 -3.67 -2.33 -19.32
CA ASP A 174 -4.59 -2.85 -18.32
C ASP A 174 -3.98 -3.00 -16.91
N LYS A 175 -2.75 -2.52 -16.71
CA LYS A 175 -2.03 -2.67 -15.44
C LYS A 175 -1.62 -1.31 -14.89
N PHE A 176 -1.91 -1.09 -13.62
CA PHE A 176 -1.60 0.13 -12.91
C PHE A 176 -1.04 -0.18 -11.52
N VAL A 177 0.01 0.54 -11.12
CA VAL A 177 0.58 0.48 -9.77
C VAL A 177 0.75 1.90 -9.26
N MET A 178 0.17 2.19 -8.10
CA MET A 178 0.35 3.45 -7.39
C MET A 178 1.07 3.22 -6.08
N LEU A 179 2.13 3.99 -5.86
CA LEU A 179 2.96 3.92 -4.66
C LEU A 179 2.73 5.19 -3.83
N SER A 180 2.57 5.06 -2.51
CA SER A 180 2.34 6.19 -1.62
C SER A 180 3.54 7.14 -1.52
N SER A 181 4.74 6.60 -1.62
CA SER A 181 5.99 7.32 -1.39
C SER A 181 7.18 6.50 -1.88
N ILE A 182 8.27 7.20 -2.20
CA ILE A 182 9.57 6.55 -2.37
C ILE A 182 10.13 6.11 -1.01
N PRO A 183 10.96 5.04 -0.95
CA PRO A 183 11.44 4.44 0.30
C PRO A 183 12.10 5.38 1.31
N SER A 184 12.75 6.44 0.83
CA SER A 184 13.45 7.42 1.65
C SER A 184 12.52 8.31 2.51
N HIS A 185 11.24 8.43 2.14
CA HIS A 185 10.28 9.34 2.79
C HIS A 185 9.42 8.63 3.84
N PRO A 186 9.23 9.21 5.05
CA PRO A 186 8.29 8.65 6.01
C PRO A 186 6.84 8.80 5.48
N PRO A 187 5.94 7.85 5.79
CA PRO A 187 4.53 8.00 5.45
C PRO A 187 3.96 9.22 6.17
N LEU A 188 3.16 10.01 5.46
CA LEU A 188 2.42 11.13 6.03
C LEU A 188 1.07 10.63 6.57
N SER A 189 0.56 11.27 7.62
CA SER A 189 -0.73 10.94 8.23
C SER A 189 -1.65 12.16 8.25
N LYS A 190 -2.95 11.92 8.08
CA LYS A 190 -4.03 12.91 8.18
C LYS A 190 -5.06 12.35 9.18
N GLY A 191 -5.02 12.85 10.42
CA GLY A 191 -5.83 12.31 11.51
C GLY A 191 -5.44 10.87 11.86
N GLY A 192 -6.42 9.96 11.92
CA GLY A 192 -6.21 8.54 12.20
C GLY A 192 -5.74 7.69 11.01
N HIS A 193 -5.52 8.30 9.84
CA HIS A 193 -5.28 7.63 8.57
C HIS A 193 -3.95 8.04 7.93
N GLY A 194 -3.44 7.20 7.04
CA GLY A 194 -2.39 7.57 6.09
C GLY A 194 -2.90 8.64 5.12
N LEU A 195 -2.05 9.61 4.78
CA LEU A 195 -2.40 10.65 3.82
C LEU A 195 -2.74 10.05 2.45
N PHE A 196 -1.93 9.10 1.97
CA PHE A 196 -2.18 8.41 0.72
C PHE A 196 -3.54 7.72 0.71
N ALA A 197 -3.82 6.90 1.73
CA ALA A 197 -5.11 6.23 1.85
C ALA A 197 -6.28 7.22 1.89
N THR A 198 -6.13 8.31 2.64
CA THR A 198 -7.15 9.37 2.73
C THR A 198 -7.42 9.97 1.36
N SER A 199 -6.38 10.36 0.63
CA SER A 199 -6.50 10.96 -0.71
C SER A 199 -7.12 9.98 -1.72
N VAL A 200 -6.73 8.70 -1.68
CA VAL A 200 -7.34 7.67 -2.54
C VAL A 200 -8.82 7.49 -2.22
N ILE A 201 -9.19 7.42 -0.95
CA ILE A 201 -10.59 7.24 -0.54
C ILE A 201 -11.42 8.47 -0.90
N GLU A 202 -10.90 9.68 -0.70
CA GLU A 202 -11.57 10.93 -1.10
C GLU A 202 -11.75 10.99 -2.62
N ALA A 203 -10.72 10.62 -3.39
CA ALA A 203 -10.78 10.52 -4.85
C ALA A 203 -11.89 9.57 -5.31
N LEU A 204 -11.87 8.32 -4.83
CA LEU A 204 -12.83 7.27 -5.18
C LEU A 204 -14.26 7.57 -4.72
N LYS A 205 -14.45 8.48 -3.77
CA LYS A 205 -15.78 9.00 -3.39
C LYS A 205 -16.35 10.02 -4.39
N GLY A 206 -15.57 10.42 -5.39
CA GLY A 206 -15.94 11.36 -6.45
C GLY A 206 -15.19 12.69 -6.40
N ALA A 207 -14.27 12.93 -5.44
CA ALA A 207 -13.55 14.20 -5.39
C ALA A 207 -12.56 14.39 -6.54
N ALA A 208 -12.19 13.30 -7.22
CA ALA A 208 -11.29 13.30 -8.38
C ALA A 208 -12.03 13.44 -9.72
N ASP A 209 -13.35 13.19 -9.76
CA ASP A 209 -14.20 13.26 -10.96
C ASP A 209 -14.36 14.73 -11.37
N THR A 210 -13.36 15.19 -12.14
CA THR A 210 -13.14 16.60 -12.44
C THR A 210 -12.57 16.82 -13.84
N ASP A 211 -12.11 15.77 -14.52
CA ASP A 211 -11.53 15.86 -15.87
C ASP A 211 -12.51 15.32 -16.93
N GLY A 212 -12.96 16.20 -17.81
CA GLY A 212 -14.03 15.97 -18.77
C GLY A 212 -14.78 17.29 -19.00
N TYR A 213 -15.63 17.39 -20.02
CA TYR A 213 -16.46 18.61 -20.18
C TYR A 213 -17.44 18.78 -18.99
N GLU A 214 -17.80 17.69 -18.30
CA GLU A 214 -18.57 17.64 -17.04
C GLU A 214 -18.19 16.36 -16.25
N PRO A 215 -18.33 16.34 -14.90
CA PRO A 215 -18.19 15.14 -14.08
C PRO A 215 -19.14 14.03 -14.54
N ASP A 216 -18.62 12.83 -14.82
CA ASP A 216 -19.38 11.73 -15.42
C ASP A 216 -19.80 10.65 -14.41
N GLY A 217 -19.43 10.81 -13.14
CA GLY A 217 -19.71 9.89 -12.06
C GLY A 217 -18.72 8.74 -11.95
N LEU A 218 -17.68 8.69 -12.79
CA LEU A 218 -16.60 7.70 -12.75
C LEU A 218 -15.27 8.37 -12.42
N VAL A 219 -14.42 7.66 -11.69
CA VAL A 219 -13.04 8.12 -11.42
C VAL A 219 -12.10 7.30 -12.27
N THR A 220 -11.48 7.93 -13.26
CA THR A 220 -10.46 7.30 -14.10
C THR A 220 -9.12 7.18 -13.37
N VAL A 221 -8.21 6.35 -13.90
CA VAL A 221 -6.83 6.26 -13.39
C VAL A 221 -6.12 7.61 -13.48
N GLY A 222 -6.33 8.36 -14.56
CA GLY A 222 -5.72 9.68 -14.75
C GLY A 222 -6.16 10.68 -13.68
N GLU A 223 -7.46 10.72 -13.40
CA GLU A 223 -8.04 11.58 -12.35
C GLU A 223 -7.56 11.18 -10.96
N LEU A 224 -7.54 9.87 -10.66
CA LEU A 224 -7.03 9.36 -9.40
C LEU A 224 -5.58 9.81 -9.16
N VAL A 225 -4.71 9.64 -10.16
CA VAL A 225 -3.29 10.05 -10.09
C VAL A 225 -3.19 11.55 -9.82
N LYS A 226 -3.85 12.36 -10.66
CA LYS A 226 -3.82 13.82 -10.56
C LYS A 226 -4.30 14.33 -9.21
N TYR A 227 -5.41 13.77 -8.70
CA TYR A 227 -5.97 14.14 -7.41
C TYR A 227 -5.02 13.81 -6.26
N VAL A 228 -4.53 12.57 -6.20
CA VAL A 228 -3.65 12.13 -5.09
C VAL A 228 -2.33 12.89 -5.11
N GLU A 229 -1.71 13.13 -6.27
CA GLU A 229 -0.48 13.92 -6.37
C GLU A 229 -0.66 15.35 -5.87
N LYS A 230 -1.77 15.98 -6.24
CA LYS A 230 -2.13 17.32 -5.77
C LYS A 230 -2.29 17.34 -4.25
N GLU A 231 -3.09 16.42 -3.70
CA GLU A 231 -3.35 16.36 -2.26
C GLU A 231 -2.07 16.08 -1.45
N VAL A 232 -1.23 15.15 -1.90
CA VAL A 232 0.06 14.87 -1.24
C VAL A 232 0.96 16.10 -1.26
N THR A 233 1.02 16.83 -2.37
CA THR A 233 1.84 18.04 -2.51
C THR A 233 1.35 19.16 -1.60
N ASP A 234 0.05 19.44 -1.61
CA ASP A 234 -0.56 20.51 -0.81
C ASP A 234 -0.42 20.25 0.69
N GLN A 235 -0.65 19.01 1.11
CA GLN A 235 -0.52 18.61 2.52
C GLN A 235 0.93 18.60 2.98
N THR A 236 1.88 18.19 2.13
CA THR A 236 3.32 18.30 2.45
C THR A 236 3.73 19.75 2.67
N ARG A 237 3.22 20.69 1.86
CA ARG A 237 3.44 22.14 2.04
C ARG A 237 2.80 22.66 3.33
N ALA A 238 1.60 22.23 3.67
CA ALA A 238 0.92 22.62 4.90
C ALA A 238 1.68 22.13 6.16
N ILE A 239 2.12 20.88 6.15
CA ILE A 239 2.91 20.28 7.24
C ILE A 239 4.27 20.99 7.37
N GLY A 240 4.95 21.26 6.25
CA GLY A 240 6.24 21.97 6.23
C GLY A 240 6.18 23.42 6.76
N LYS A 241 5.02 24.06 6.68
CA LYS A 241 4.77 25.42 7.22
C LYS A 241 4.44 25.42 8.72
N THR A 242 4.21 24.27 9.34
CA THR A 242 3.97 24.18 10.79
C THR A 242 5.33 24.29 11.50
N PRO A 243 5.55 25.24 12.43
CA PRO A 243 6.86 25.46 13.02
C PRO A 243 7.34 24.22 13.75
N LYS A 244 8.32 23.54 13.15
CA LYS A 244 9.06 22.42 13.72
C LYS A 244 9.49 22.85 15.12
N ARG A 245 8.94 22.19 16.15
CA ARG A 245 9.27 22.37 17.57
C ARG A 245 10.79 22.50 17.70
N LYS A 246 11.27 23.73 17.93
CA LYS A 246 12.70 24.06 18.06
C LYS A 246 13.31 23.10 19.08
N ARG A 247 14.12 22.13 18.62
CA ARG A 247 15.10 21.50 19.51
C ARG A 247 16.06 22.63 19.89
N PRO A 248 16.27 22.94 21.18
CA PRO A 248 17.28 23.93 21.53
C PRO A 248 18.65 23.31 21.26
N SER A 249 19.28 23.74 20.18
CA SER A 249 20.73 23.73 20.07
C SER A 249 21.27 24.80 21.02
N ARG A 250 21.76 24.39 22.18
CA ARG A 250 22.77 25.15 22.91
C ARG A 250 23.91 24.22 23.28
N SER A 251 24.91 24.23 22.39
CA SER A 251 26.30 24.06 22.75
C SER A 251 26.66 25.14 23.78
N SER A 252 26.95 24.74 25.02
CA SER A 252 27.72 25.56 25.95
C SER A 252 29.16 25.08 25.92
N SER A 253 29.94 25.66 25.01
CA SER A 253 31.38 25.81 25.21
C SER A 253 31.59 26.78 26.38
N GLY A 254 32.09 26.26 27.50
CA GLY A 254 32.52 27.05 28.64
C GLY A 254 33.95 26.65 28.99
N LYS A 255 34.92 27.45 28.51
CA LYS A 255 36.26 27.51 29.09
C LYS A 255 36.15 28.11 30.49
N SER A 256 36.82 27.50 31.45
CA SER A 256 37.63 28.19 32.48
C SER A 256 38.68 27.19 32.94
#